data_AF-A0A2R6PZ25-F1
#
_entry.id   AF-A0A2R6PZ25-F1
#
_cell.length_a   1.000
_cell.length_b   1.000
_cell.length_c   1.000
_cell.angle_alpha   90.00
_cell.angle_beta   90.00
_cell.angle_gamma   90.00
#
_symmetry.space_group_name_H-M   'P 1'
#
loop_
_entity.id
_entity.type
_entity.pdbx_description
1 polymer ?
#
loop_
_entity_poly.entity_id
_entity_poly.type
_entity_poly.pdbx_seq_one_letter_code
_entity_poly.pdbx_strand_id
1 'polypeptide(L)'
;MSGSGNDTTPDIGTPEDIEAFIEFATLNIAANYDITILFVVVLYDYILTVKTEVNYVWHQKFSGATVIFFVNRYFKFAAAVIFMFEAMAAETPKVPSLSSMSYIQS
;
A
#
# COMPACT_ATOMS: atom_id res chain seq x y z
N MET A 1 32.00 46.07 12.01
CA MET A 1 31.07 45.73 13.11
C MET A 1 29.98 44.87 12.49
N SER A 2 30.26 43.58 12.26
CA SER A 2 29.89 42.45 13.13
C SER A 2 28.44 42.51 13.59
N GLY A 3 27.64 41.66 12.95
CA GLY A 3 26.25 41.36 13.28
C GLY A 3 25.77 40.17 12.45
N SER A 4 26.65 39.19 12.21
CA SER A 4 26.24 37.88 11.68
C SER A 4 25.63 37.12 12.85
N GLY A 5 24.33 37.39 13.06
CA GLY A 5 23.47 36.57 13.90
C GLY A 5 23.35 35.22 13.22
N ASN A 6 24.17 34.29 13.68
CA ASN A 6 23.94 32.86 13.57
C ASN A 6 22.59 32.54 14.25
N ASP A 7 21.49 32.69 13.52
CA ASP A 7 20.21 32.07 13.87
C ASP A 7 20.24 30.65 13.30
N THR A 8 20.83 29.74 14.08
CA THR A 8 20.71 28.28 13.89
C THR A 8 19.33 27.75 14.30
N THR A 9 18.30 28.59 14.41
CA THR A 9 16.93 28.07 14.49
C THR A 9 16.70 27.19 13.27
N PRO A 10 16.51 25.87 13.44
CA PRO A 10 16.24 24.99 12.31
C PRO A 10 15.03 25.57 11.59
N ASP A 11 15.15 25.85 10.30
CA ASP A 11 14.02 26.20 9.46
C ASP A 11 13.03 25.02 9.52
N ILE A 12 12.01 25.17 10.36
CA ILE A 12 11.07 24.11 10.73
C ILE A 12 9.91 23.98 9.74
N GLY A 13 9.95 24.73 8.63
CA GLY A 13 8.83 24.85 7.69
C GLY A 13 7.72 25.73 8.26
N THR A 14 6.85 26.25 7.39
CA THR A 14 5.65 26.96 7.85
C THR A 14 4.70 25.96 8.54
N PRO A 15 3.79 26.42 9.42
CA PRO A 15 2.79 25.53 10.03
C PRO A 15 2.00 24.72 8.99
N GLU A 16 1.74 25.30 7.81
CA GLU A 16 1.07 24.66 6.68
C GLU A 16 1.90 23.51 6.09
N ASP A 17 3.22 23.67 5.97
CA ASP A 17 4.12 22.61 5.49
C ASP A 17 4.19 21.43 6.46
N ILE A 18 4.18 21.70 7.76
CA ILE A 18 4.19 20.68 8.81
C ILE A 18 2.88 19.88 8.78
N GLU A 19 1.74 20.55 8.62
CA GLU A 19 0.43 19.92 8.53
C GLU A 19 0.31 19.02 7.28
N ALA A 20 0.74 19.51 6.12
CA ALA A 20 0.75 18.73 4.88
C ALA A 20 1.65 17.49 4.97
N PHE A 21 2.80 17.60 5.63
CA PHE A 21 3.69 16.46 5.88
C PHE A 21 3.04 15.40 6.78
N ILE A 22 2.39 15.82 7.87
CA ILE A 22 1.71 14.92 8.79
C ILE A 22 0.54 14.22 8.09
N GLU A 23 -0.24 14.94 7.29
CA GLU A 23 -1.34 14.38 6.51
C GLU A 23 -0.84 13.30 5.54
N PHE A 24 0.20 13.62 4.77
CA PHE A 24 0.83 12.69 3.84
C PHE A 24 1.40 11.43 4.51
N ALA A 25 2.11 11.60 5.63
CA ALA A 25 2.66 10.49 6.39
C ALA A 25 1.55 9.58 6.94
N THR A 26 0.48 10.18 7.47
CA THR A 26 -0.67 9.45 8.02
C THR A 26 -1.40 8.66 6.94
N LEU A 27 -1.63 9.26 5.77
CA LEU A 27 -2.27 8.59 4.63
C LEU A 27 -1.47 7.38 4.13
N ASN A 28 -0.15 7.52 4.02
CA ASN A 28 0.71 6.42 3.56
C ASN A 28 0.82 5.28 4.55
N ILE A 29 0.96 5.60 5.85
CA ILE A 29 0.99 4.58 6.90
C ILE A 29 -0.33 3.81 6.90
N ALA A 30 -1.47 4.52 6.85
CA ALA A 30 -2.79 3.89 6.82
C ALA A 30 -2.98 2.95 5.61
N ALA A 31 -2.58 3.37 4.40
CA ALA A 31 -2.71 2.57 3.19
C ALA A 31 -1.88 1.28 3.21
N ASN A 32 -0.65 1.33 3.74
CA ASN A 32 0.24 0.17 3.79
C ASN A 32 -0.22 -0.90 4.81
N TYR A 33 -0.79 -0.47 5.93
CA TYR A 33 -1.39 -1.39 6.89
C TYR A 33 -2.65 -2.06 6.35
N ASP A 34 -3.49 -1.32 5.64
CA ASP A 34 -4.77 -1.82 5.11
C ASP A 34 -4.57 -2.97 4.11
N ILE A 35 -3.70 -2.78 3.11
CA ILE A 35 -3.41 -3.81 2.09
C ILE A 35 -2.87 -5.11 2.70
N THR A 36 -2.01 -4.99 3.73
CA THR A 36 -1.44 -6.15 4.42
C THR A 36 -2.51 -6.94 5.15
N ILE A 37 -3.41 -6.25 5.87
CA ILE A 37 -4.52 -6.90 6.60
C ILE A 37 -5.47 -7.59 5.61
N LEU A 38 -5.84 -6.90 4.51
CA LEU A 38 -6.70 -7.45 3.47
C LEU A 38 -6.10 -8.72 2.86
N PHE A 39 -4.79 -8.74 2.59
CA PHE A 39 -4.11 -9.91 2.05
C PHE A 39 -4.17 -11.11 3.01
N VAL A 40 -3.91 -10.90 4.30
CA VAL A 40 -3.97 -11.96 5.32
C VAL A 40 -5.38 -12.54 5.41
N VAL A 41 -6.41 -11.70 5.37
CA VAL A 41 -7.81 -12.14 5.38
C VAL A 41 -8.15 -12.98 4.15
N VAL A 42 -7.73 -12.54 2.96
CA VAL A 42 -7.93 -13.29 1.71
C VAL A 42 -7.20 -14.64 1.76
N LEU A 43 -5.96 -14.67 2.23
CA LEU A 43 -5.17 -15.90 2.36
C LEU A 43 -5.83 -16.89 3.32
N TYR A 44 -6.32 -16.40 4.46
CA TYR A 44 -7.04 -17.21 5.45
C TYR A 44 -8.31 -17.82 4.86
N ASP A 45 -9.12 -17.03 4.16
CA ASP A 45 -10.34 -17.52 3.51
C ASP A 45 -10.02 -18.62 2.48
N TYR A 46 -8.93 -18.43 1.70
CA TYR A 46 -8.43 -19.44 0.77
C TYR A 46 -8.06 -20.76 1.43
N ILE A 47 -7.33 -20.73 2.55
CA ILE A 47 -6.90 -21.93 3.25
C ILE A 47 -8.10 -22.74 3.76
N LEU A 48 -9.15 -22.06 4.24
CA LEU A 48 -10.36 -22.73 4.73
C LEU A 48 -11.15 -23.39 3.60
N THR A 49 -11.23 -22.74 2.46
CA THR A 49 -12.10 -23.13 1.35
C THR A 49 -11.44 -24.09 0.37
N VAL A 50 -10.10 -24.11 0.28
CA VAL A 50 -9.36 -25.01 -0.62
C VAL A 50 -9.66 -26.49 -0.35
N LYS A 51 -9.87 -26.87 0.92
CA LYS A 51 -10.24 -28.26 1.28
C LYS A 51 -11.56 -28.67 0.64
N THR A 52 -12.54 -27.77 0.69
CA THR A 52 -13.85 -27.96 0.06
C THR A 52 -13.72 -27.97 -1.46
N GLU A 53 -12.91 -27.08 -2.04
CA GLU A 53 -12.66 -27.06 -3.48
C GLU A 53 -12.03 -28.35 -4.00
N VAL A 54 -11.02 -28.87 -3.30
CA VAL A 54 -10.37 -30.13 -3.68
C VAL A 54 -11.39 -31.27 -3.64
N ASN A 55 -12.22 -31.33 -2.60
CA ASN A 55 -13.21 -32.39 -2.46
C ASN A 55 -14.32 -32.31 -3.52
N TYR A 56 -14.83 -31.12 -3.81
CA TYR A 56 -16.04 -30.94 -4.61
C TYR A 56 -15.80 -30.46 -6.04
N VAL A 57 -14.66 -29.88 -6.36
CA VAL A 57 -14.37 -29.30 -7.69
C VAL A 57 -13.32 -30.12 -8.41
N TRP A 58 -12.26 -30.55 -7.72
CA TRP A 58 -11.12 -31.22 -8.36
C TRP A 58 -11.42 -32.67 -8.74
N HIS A 59 -12.34 -33.33 -8.02
CA HIS A 59 -12.81 -34.69 -8.33
C HIS A 59 -14.00 -34.73 -9.30
N GLN A 60 -14.57 -33.59 -9.69
CA GLN A 60 -15.68 -33.54 -10.64
C GLN A 60 -15.18 -33.60 -12.08
N LYS A 61 -16.05 -34.01 -13.01
CA LYS A 61 -15.75 -33.95 -14.45
C LYS A 61 -15.47 -32.50 -14.84
N PHE A 62 -14.29 -32.26 -15.40
CA PHE A 62 -13.86 -30.93 -15.81
C PHE A 62 -14.88 -30.33 -16.78
N SER A 63 -15.59 -29.29 -16.34
CA SER A 63 -16.65 -28.62 -17.10
C SER A 63 -16.30 -27.15 -17.31
N GLY A 64 -17.00 -26.48 -18.23
CA GLY A 64 -16.85 -25.02 -18.42
C GLY A 64 -17.12 -24.22 -17.14
N ALA A 65 -18.05 -24.68 -16.29
CA ALA A 65 -18.33 -24.06 -15.00
C ALA A 65 -17.14 -24.18 -14.03
N THR A 66 -16.41 -25.29 -14.07
CA THR A 66 -15.18 -25.51 -13.31
C THR A 66 -14.10 -24.52 -13.72
N VAL A 67 -13.90 -24.30 -15.03
CA VAL A 67 -12.93 -23.32 -15.55
C VAL A 67 -13.29 -21.90 -15.11
N ILE A 68 -14.57 -21.52 -15.26
CA ILE A 68 -15.05 -20.19 -14.84
C ILE A 68 -14.83 -20.00 -13.34
N PHE A 69 -15.10 -21.02 -12.52
CA PHE A 69 -14.85 -20.99 -11.09
C PHE A 69 -13.36 -20.77 -10.79
N PHE A 70 -12.46 -21.53 -11.43
CA PHE A 70 -11.02 -21.39 -11.25
C PHE A 70 -10.51 -20.00 -11.67
N VAL A 71 -10.94 -19.51 -12.83
CA VAL A 71 -10.56 -18.17 -13.29
C VAL A 71 -11.04 -17.11 -12.30
N ASN A 72 -12.32 -17.12 -11.95
CA ASN A 72 -12.89 -16.08 -11.08
C ASN A 72 -12.30 -16.10 -9.66
N ARG A 73 -11.88 -17.29 -9.21
CA ARG A 73 -11.26 -17.46 -7.90
C ARG A 73 -9.78 -17.09 -7.94
N TYR A 74 -8.96 -17.86 -8.64
CA TYR A 74 -7.50 -17.75 -8.60
C TYR A 74 -6.99 -16.46 -9.25
N PHE A 75 -7.74 -15.86 -10.19
CA PHE A 75 -7.39 -14.55 -10.74
C PHE A 75 -7.50 -13.44 -9.69
N LYS A 76 -8.52 -13.47 -8.82
CA LYS A 76 -8.65 -12.49 -7.72
C LYS A 76 -7.52 -12.64 -6.70
N PHE A 77 -7.10 -13.87 -6.42
CA PHE A 77 -5.95 -14.12 -5.55
C PHE A 77 -4.64 -13.63 -6.19
N ALA A 78 -4.44 -13.92 -7.48
CA ALA A 78 -3.29 -13.42 -8.21
C ALA A 78 -3.25 -11.88 -8.24
N ALA A 79 -4.39 -11.23 -8.45
CA ALA A 79 -4.49 -9.77 -8.38
C ALA A 79 -4.13 -9.25 -6.97
N ALA A 80 -4.63 -9.86 -5.90
CA ALA A 80 -4.27 -9.49 -4.53
C ALA A 80 -2.76 -9.63 -4.25
N VAL A 81 -2.13 -10.68 -4.76
CA VAL A 81 -0.67 -10.86 -4.68
C VAL A 81 0.07 -9.77 -5.44
N ILE A 82 -0.37 -9.43 -6.66
CA ILE A 82 0.25 -8.35 -7.46
C ILE A 82 0.12 -7.01 -6.74
N PHE A 83 -1.06 -6.67 -6.22
CA PHE A 83 -1.27 -5.44 -5.44
C PHE A 83 -0.42 -5.41 -4.16
N MET A 84 -0.22 -6.55 -3.50
CA MET A 84 0.70 -6.64 -2.37
C MET A 84 2.14 -6.33 -2.80
N PHE A 85 2.62 -6.92 -3.91
CA PHE A 85 3.95 -6.63 -4.42
C PHE A 85 4.10 -5.18 -4.88
N GLU A 86 3.06 -4.59 -5.48
CA GLU A 86 3.04 -3.18 -5.85
C GLU A 86 3.12 -2.28 -4.61
N ALA A 87 2.35 -2.60 -3.56
CA ALA A 87 2.40 -1.88 -2.29
C ALA A 87 3.76 -2.03 -1.58
N MET A 88 4.39 -3.21 -1.65
CA MET A 88 5.75 -3.40 -1.13
C MET A 88 6.81 -2.71 -1.99
N ALA A 89 6.69 -2.74 -3.32
CA ALA A 89 7.62 -2.09 -4.24
C ALA A 89 7.48 -0.57 -4.25
N ALA A 90 6.34 -0.05 -3.80
CA ALA A 90 6.15 1.34 -3.40
C ALA A 90 6.89 1.64 -2.08
N GLU A 91 8.19 1.30 -2.01
CA GLU A 91 9.04 1.75 -0.93
C GLU A 91 9.32 3.25 -1.11
N THR A 92 8.87 4.00 -0.12
CA THR A 92 9.05 5.45 0.04
C THR A 92 8.34 6.29 -1.01
N PRO A 93 7.14 6.79 -0.68
CA PRO A 93 6.75 8.09 -1.18
C PRO A 93 7.96 9.02 -0.94
N LYS A 94 8.56 9.56 -2.01
CA LYS A 94 9.62 10.56 -1.88
C LYS A 94 9.01 11.70 -1.09
N VAL A 95 9.25 11.73 0.21
CA VAL A 95 8.89 12.85 1.06
C VAL A 95 9.59 14.03 0.41
N PRO A 96 8.86 15.02 -0.13
CA PRO A 96 9.52 16.17 -0.72
C PRO A 96 10.40 16.75 0.37
N SER A 97 11.71 16.81 0.12
CA SER A 97 12.62 17.49 1.02
C SER A 97 12.08 18.91 1.27
N LEU A 98 12.18 19.44 2.48
CA LEU A 98 11.74 20.82 2.78
C LEU A 98 12.30 21.83 1.76
N SER A 99 13.51 21.57 1.26
CA SER A 99 14.15 22.30 0.18
C SER A 99 13.40 22.32 -1.15
N SER A 100 12.65 21.28 -1.52
CA SER A 100 11.88 21.22 -2.79
C SER A 100 10.50 21.87 -2.71
N MET A 101 9.94 22.05 -1.51
CA MET A 101 8.65 22.72 -1.32
C MET A 101 8.81 24.25 -1.30
N SER A 102 9.91 24.76 -0.75
CA SER A 102 10.24 26.20 -0.79
C SER A 102 10.44 26.74 -2.22
N TYR A 103 10.95 25.93 -3.15
CA TYR A 103 11.09 26.31 -4.56
C TYR A 103 9.76 26.42 -5.33
N ILE A 104 8.66 25.85 -4.82
CA ILE A 104 7.35 25.91 -5.49
C ILE A 104 6.58 27.19 -5.09
N GLN A 105 7.02 27.90 -4.04
CA GLN A 105 6.41 29.15 -3.57
C GLN A 105 7.16 30.44 -3.99
N SER A 106 8.24 30.35 -4.79
CA SER A 106 8.97 31.50 -5.35
C SER A 106 8.67 31.74 -6.82
#